data_AF-A0A1V4UZ14-F1
#
_entry.id   AF-A0A1V4UZ14-F1
#
_cell.length_a   1.000
_cell.length_b   1.000
_cell.length_c   1.000
_cell.angle_alpha   90.00
_cell.angle_beta   90.00
_cell.angle_gamma   90.00
#
_symmetry.space_group_name_H-M   'P 1'
#
loop_
_entity.id
_entity.type
_entity.pdbx_description
1 polymer ?
#
loop_
_entity_poly.entity_id
_entity_poly.type
_entity_poly.pdbx_seq_one_letter_code
_entity_poly.pdbx_strand_id
1 'polypeptide(L)'
;MTLDDLRGYARIVTEPLAAGAERTGVTPNQLSALSLIFSAAAGLMYYQSPDKPEMLYAAACMLLLNAVSDAADGALARRTGRADPRGDFLDHVIDRYADMFILLGIIFAGYVPWPIGMLAVVGVLLTSYIGTEAQALSLGRYYGGMMGRADRLTLIFLATLACALYPYSIEGLPILGWVVVVTMLSSHITALQRFNHVWKNLP
;
A
#
# COMPACT_ATOMS: atom_id res chain seq x y z
N MET A 1 13.29 -1.37 -11.23
CA MET A 1 12.49 -0.23 -11.68
C MET A 1 11.14 -0.37 -11.00
N THR A 2 10.95 0.31 -9.87
CA THR A 2 9.70 0.31 -9.08
C THR A 2 8.87 1.53 -9.46
N LEU A 3 7.56 1.59 -9.14
CA LEU A 3 6.77 2.81 -9.36
C LEU A 3 7.38 4.05 -8.67
N ASP A 4 8.19 3.85 -7.62
CA ASP A 4 8.98 4.92 -7.00
C ASP A 4 9.99 5.59 -7.96
N ASP A 5 10.50 4.88 -8.97
CA ASP A 5 11.41 5.43 -9.98
C ASP A 5 10.66 6.33 -10.99
N LEU A 6 9.33 6.26 -11.01
CA LEU A 6 8.44 7.06 -11.86
C LEU A 6 7.83 8.26 -11.13
N ARG A 7 8.34 8.66 -9.96
CA ARG A 7 7.84 9.80 -9.17
C ARG A 7 7.70 11.11 -9.97
N GLY A 8 8.55 11.32 -10.98
CA GLY A 8 8.43 12.46 -11.90
C GLY A 8 7.16 12.43 -12.75
N TYR A 9 6.75 11.24 -13.21
CA TYR A 9 5.49 11.04 -13.94
C TYR A 9 4.28 10.97 -13.01
N ALA A 10 4.45 10.50 -11.78
CA ALA A 10 3.38 10.47 -10.77
C ALA A 10 2.79 11.87 -10.53
N ARG A 11 3.59 12.94 -10.68
CA ARG A 11 3.12 14.33 -10.60
C ARG A 11 1.99 14.66 -11.57
N ILE A 12 1.99 14.07 -12.77
CA ILE A 12 0.94 14.27 -13.79
C ILE A 12 -0.42 13.84 -13.24
N VAL A 13 -0.46 12.81 -12.40
CA VAL A 13 -1.69 12.31 -11.78
C VAL A 13 -1.97 13.00 -10.45
N THR A 14 -0.95 13.22 -9.61
CA THR A 14 -1.15 13.77 -8.26
C THR A 14 -1.44 15.27 -8.23
N GLU A 15 -0.91 16.05 -9.19
CA GLU A 15 -1.14 17.51 -9.21
C GLU A 15 -2.59 17.90 -9.48
N PRO A 16 -3.31 17.30 -10.46
CA PRO A 16 -4.73 17.54 -10.64
C PRO A 16 -5.57 17.14 -9.42
N LEU A 17 -5.23 16.01 -8.78
CA LEU A 17 -5.90 15.55 -7.56
C LEU A 17 -5.73 16.55 -6.42
N ALA A 18 -4.49 17.02 -6.19
CA ALA A 18 -4.19 18.05 -5.21
C ALA A 18 -4.88 19.39 -5.53
N ALA A 19 -4.95 19.77 -6.81
CA ALA A 19 -5.68 20.97 -7.24
C ALA A 19 -7.18 20.87 -6.94
N GLY A 20 -7.77 19.71 -7.18
CA GLY A 20 -9.17 19.43 -6.85
C GLY A 20 -9.41 19.49 -5.34
N ALA A 21 -8.56 18.84 -4.55
CA ALA A 21 -8.64 18.84 -3.09
C ALA A 21 -8.44 20.23 -2.49
N GLU A 22 -7.52 21.03 -3.01
CA GLU A 22 -7.33 22.41 -2.55
C GLU A 22 -8.62 23.24 -2.67
N ARG A 23 -9.38 23.04 -3.75
CA ARG A 23 -10.66 23.75 -3.98
C ARG A 23 -11.76 23.36 -3.01
N THR A 24 -11.71 22.17 -2.40
CA THR A 24 -12.71 21.73 -1.41
C THR A 24 -12.39 22.24 0.00
N GLY A 25 -11.21 22.83 0.21
CA GLY A 25 -10.76 23.29 1.52
C GLY A 25 -10.34 22.16 2.48
N VAL A 26 -10.25 20.92 2.00
CA VAL A 26 -9.79 19.78 2.81
C VAL A 26 -8.31 19.95 3.18
N THR A 27 -7.92 19.48 4.35
CA THR A 27 -6.52 19.48 4.81
C THR A 27 -5.81 18.18 4.41
N PRO A 28 -4.47 18.17 4.27
CA PRO A 28 -3.71 16.94 4.02
C PRO A 28 -4.01 15.84 5.04
N ASN A 29 -4.01 16.17 6.34
CA ASN A 29 -4.29 15.20 7.39
C ASN A 29 -5.71 14.61 7.32
N GLN A 30 -6.69 15.37 6.83
CA GLN A 30 -8.04 14.84 6.58
C GLN A 30 -8.05 13.86 5.41
N LEU A 31 -7.25 14.10 4.35
CA LEU A 31 -7.09 13.14 3.26
C LEU A 31 -6.41 11.85 3.72
N SER A 32 -5.37 11.95 4.56
CA SER A 32 -4.75 10.75 5.15
C SER A 32 -5.74 9.99 6.04
N ALA A 33 -6.56 10.68 6.85
CA ALA A 33 -7.61 10.02 7.63
C ALA A 33 -8.67 9.33 6.75
N LEU A 34 -9.06 9.95 5.63
CA LEU A 34 -9.96 9.33 4.65
C LEU A 34 -9.32 8.11 3.98
N SER A 35 -8.04 8.17 3.62
CA SER A 35 -7.33 7.03 3.04
C SER A 35 -7.35 5.85 4.00
N LEU A 36 -7.15 6.08 5.30
CA LEU A 36 -7.29 5.05 6.34
C LEU A 36 -8.70 4.42 6.36
N ILE A 37 -9.75 5.25 6.36
CA ILE A 37 -11.14 4.77 6.36
C ILE A 37 -11.41 3.90 5.13
N PHE A 38 -10.97 4.34 3.95
CA PHE A 38 -11.13 3.56 2.72
C PHE A 38 -10.37 2.23 2.76
N SER A 39 -9.16 2.20 3.32
CA SER A 39 -8.41 0.94 3.47
C SER A 39 -9.08 -0.04 4.44
N ALA A 40 -9.64 0.45 5.54
CA ALA A 40 -10.41 -0.35 6.50
C ALA A 40 -11.68 -0.92 5.85
N ALA A 41 -12.40 -0.08 5.09
CA ALA A 41 -13.56 -0.50 4.32
C ALA A 41 -13.17 -1.55 3.27
N ALA A 42 -12.08 -1.36 2.53
CA ALA A 42 -11.57 -2.34 1.56
C ALA A 42 -11.27 -3.68 2.23
N GLY A 43 -10.59 -3.68 3.37
CA GLY A 43 -10.32 -4.88 4.16
C GLY A 43 -11.59 -5.62 4.58
N LEU A 44 -12.61 -4.90 5.04
CA LEU A 44 -13.91 -5.49 5.38
C LEU A 44 -14.62 -6.10 4.16
N MET A 45 -14.57 -5.41 3.00
CA MET A 45 -15.18 -5.93 1.77
C MET A 45 -14.44 -7.17 1.25
N TYR A 46 -13.10 -7.23 1.35
CA TYR A 46 -12.35 -8.46 1.08
C TYR A 46 -12.75 -9.59 2.02
N TYR A 47 -12.89 -9.31 3.31
CA TYR A 47 -13.31 -10.32 4.30
C TYR A 47 -14.67 -10.95 3.94
N GLN A 48 -15.61 -10.13 3.44
CA GLN A 48 -16.97 -10.57 3.09
C GLN A 48 -17.10 -11.17 1.68
N SER A 49 -16.09 -11.00 0.83
CA SER A 49 -16.21 -11.38 -0.58
C SER A 49 -16.30 -12.88 -0.90
N PRO A 50 -15.87 -13.82 -0.04
CA PRO A 50 -16.15 -15.25 -0.25
C PRO A 50 -17.65 -15.56 -0.27
N ASP A 51 -18.44 -14.91 0.59
CA ASP A 51 -19.90 -15.09 0.67
C ASP A 51 -20.65 -14.21 -0.34
N LYS A 52 -20.07 -13.07 -0.72
CA LYS A 52 -20.67 -12.06 -1.60
C LYS A 52 -19.66 -11.59 -2.65
N PRO A 53 -19.52 -12.29 -3.79
CA PRO A 53 -18.48 -12.01 -4.78
C PRO A 53 -18.50 -10.57 -5.31
N GLU A 54 -19.66 -9.90 -5.33
CA GLU A 54 -19.79 -8.49 -5.71
C GLU A 54 -18.99 -7.54 -4.79
N MET A 55 -18.66 -7.97 -3.57
CA MET A 55 -17.83 -7.20 -2.65
C MET A 55 -16.40 -7.02 -3.15
N LEU A 56 -15.91 -7.84 -4.10
CA LEU A 56 -14.62 -7.60 -4.75
C LEU A 56 -14.62 -6.28 -5.53
N TYR A 57 -15.72 -5.92 -6.20
CA TYR A 57 -15.82 -4.63 -6.90
C TYR A 57 -15.87 -3.46 -5.91
N ALA A 58 -16.57 -3.62 -4.79
CA ALA A 58 -16.58 -2.65 -3.71
C ALA A 58 -15.18 -2.49 -3.08
N ALA A 59 -14.48 -3.60 -2.83
CA ALA A 59 -13.12 -3.61 -2.30
C ALA A 59 -12.14 -2.91 -3.27
N ALA A 60 -12.23 -3.19 -4.57
CA ALA A 60 -11.43 -2.52 -5.60
C ALA A 60 -11.70 -1.01 -5.64
N CYS A 61 -12.97 -0.59 -5.54
CA CYS A 61 -13.34 0.81 -5.47
C CYS A 61 -12.76 1.50 -4.22
N MET A 62 -12.90 0.89 -3.05
CA MET A 62 -12.34 1.43 -1.80
C MET A 62 -10.80 1.47 -1.83
N LEU A 63 -10.15 0.46 -2.42
CA LEU A 63 -8.70 0.44 -2.62
C LEU A 63 -8.23 1.58 -3.54
N LEU A 64 -8.97 1.85 -4.62
CA LEU A 64 -8.68 2.97 -5.52
C LEU A 64 -8.85 4.32 -4.80
N LEU A 65 -9.92 4.49 -4.03
CA LEU A 65 -10.15 5.70 -3.24
C LEU A 65 -9.05 5.91 -2.19
N ASN A 66 -8.63 4.85 -1.50
CA ASN A 66 -7.47 4.87 -0.61
C ASN A 66 -6.23 5.40 -1.35
N ALA A 67 -5.85 4.76 -2.47
CA ALA A 67 -4.66 5.14 -3.22
C ALA A 67 -4.72 6.58 -3.77
N VAL A 68 -5.90 7.05 -4.19
CA VAL A 68 -6.09 8.42 -4.68
C VAL A 68 -5.99 9.43 -3.54
N SER A 69 -6.61 9.18 -2.38
CA SER A 69 -6.52 10.08 -1.22
C SER A 69 -5.09 10.18 -0.67
N ASP A 70 -4.41 9.04 -0.59
CA ASP A 70 -3.00 8.91 -0.18
C ASP A 70 -2.06 9.65 -1.14
N ALA A 71 -2.22 9.46 -2.45
CA ALA A 71 -1.39 10.19 -3.42
C ALA A 71 -1.67 11.71 -3.43
N ALA A 72 -2.91 12.12 -3.10
CA ALA A 72 -3.32 13.52 -3.06
C ALA A 72 -2.84 14.24 -1.80
N ASP A 73 -2.69 13.57 -0.65
CA ASP A 73 -2.37 14.24 0.62
C ASP A 73 -0.98 14.89 0.61
N GLY A 74 0.06 14.17 0.18
CA GLY A 74 1.42 14.67 0.14
C GLY A 74 1.60 15.71 -0.97
N ALA A 75 0.86 15.56 -2.06
CA ALA A 75 0.83 16.57 -3.12
C ALA A 75 0.14 17.86 -2.64
N LEU A 76 -0.97 17.75 -1.91
CA LEU A 76 -1.66 18.89 -1.31
C LEU A 76 -0.82 19.56 -0.21
N ALA A 77 -0.13 18.79 0.62
CA ALA A 77 0.76 19.31 1.66
C ALA A 77 1.90 20.15 1.05
N ARG A 78 2.55 19.67 -0.01
CA ARG A 78 3.57 20.43 -0.74
C ARG A 78 3.00 21.68 -1.39
N ARG A 79 1.83 21.56 -2.03
CA ARG A 79 1.19 22.66 -2.75
C ARG A 79 0.71 23.78 -1.84
N THR A 80 0.19 23.44 -0.67
CA THR A 80 -0.35 24.40 0.32
C THR A 80 0.71 24.90 1.31
N GLY A 81 1.98 24.48 1.17
CA GLY A 81 3.05 24.84 2.10
C GLY A 81 2.88 24.25 3.51
N ARG A 82 2.12 23.15 3.64
CA ARG A 82 1.80 22.46 4.90
C ARG A 82 2.55 21.13 5.08
N ALA A 83 3.60 20.90 4.30
CA ALA A 83 4.47 19.74 4.49
C ALA A 83 5.30 19.93 5.78
N ASP A 84 5.05 19.10 6.78
CA ASP A 84 5.73 19.17 8.08
C ASP A 84 6.04 17.77 8.64
N PRO A 85 6.94 17.65 9.64
CA PRO A 85 7.31 16.36 10.22
C PRO A 85 6.18 15.60 10.92
N ARG A 86 5.14 16.29 11.42
CA ARG A 86 3.98 15.64 12.05
C ARG A 86 3.10 14.97 11.00
N GLY A 87 2.91 15.64 9.86
CA GLY A 87 2.23 15.09 8.69
C GLY A 87 2.96 13.88 8.13
N ASP A 88 4.28 13.97 7.94
CA ASP A 88 5.11 12.84 7.47
C ASP A 88 5.02 11.63 8.42
N PHE A 89 5.05 11.86 9.75
CA PHE A 89 4.84 10.82 10.73
C PHE A 89 3.42 10.22 10.70
N LEU A 90 2.39 11.04 10.50
CA LEU A 90 1.00 10.58 10.42
C LEU A 90 0.77 9.71 9.19
N ASP A 91 1.20 10.19 8.01
CA ASP A 91 1.18 9.45 6.73
C ASP A 91 1.84 8.08 6.90
N HIS A 92 3.00 8.09 7.55
CA HIS A 92 3.72 6.89 7.90
C HIS A 92 2.89 5.91 8.75
N VAL A 93 2.28 6.35 9.84
CA VAL A 93 1.47 5.44 10.67
C VAL A 93 0.27 4.92 9.88
N ILE A 94 -0.42 5.80 9.14
CA ILE A 94 -1.64 5.48 8.39
C ILE A 94 -1.37 4.45 7.30
N ASP A 95 -0.30 4.62 6.51
CA ASP A 95 0.14 3.67 5.50
C ASP A 95 0.20 2.24 6.02
N ARG A 96 0.74 2.08 7.23
CA ARG A 96 1.01 0.79 7.84
C ARG A 96 -0.29 0.14 8.27
N TYR A 97 -1.18 0.88 8.91
CA TYR A 97 -2.52 0.38 9.21
C TYR A 97 -3.32 0.08 7.94
N ALA A 98 -3.20 0.91 6.90
CA ALA A 98 -3.89 0.71 5.63
C ALA A 98 -3.44 -0.59 4.94
N ASP A 99 -2.13 -0.82 4.83
CA ASP A 99 -1.58 -2.08 4.34
C ASP A 99 -2.10 -3.28 5.15
N MET A 100 -2.18 -3.16 6.48
CA MET A 100 -2.67 -4.24 7.35
C MET A 100 -4.16 -4.50 7.15
N PHE A 101 -5.01 -3.48 7.06
CA PHE A 101 -6.45 -3.69 6.83
C PHE A 101 -6.71 -4.42 5.52
N ILE A 102 -6.03 -4.02 4.45
CA ILE A 102 -6.17 -4.64 3.13
C ILE A 102 -5.69 -6.09 3.16
N LEU A 103 -4.45 -6.33 3.63
CA LEU A 103 -3.88 -7.68 3.63
C LEU A 103 -4.62 -8.63 4.57
N LEU A 104 -4.93 -8.19 5.80
CA LEU A 104 -5.66 -9.02 6.75
C LEU A 104 -7.08 -9.34 6.27
N GLY A 105 -7.76 -8.41 5.60
CA GLY A 105 -9.05 -8.69 4.96
C GLY A 105 -8.97 -9.84 3.96
N ILE A 106 -7.95 -9.83 3.10
CA ILE A 106 -7.69 -10.89 2.11
C ILE A 106 -7.31 -12.22 2.79
N ILE A 107 -6.48 -12.17 3.83
CA ILE A 107 -6.02 -13.36 4.55
C ILE A 107 -7.17 -14.00 5.34
N PHE A 108 -7.94 -13.20 6.07
CA PHE A 108 -9.08 -13.69 6.86
C PHE A 108 -10.24 -14.18 6.00
N ALA A 109 -10.39 -13.68 4.78
CA ALA A 109 -11.29 -14.23 3.78
C ALA A 109 -10.88 -15.63 3.26
N GLY A 110 -9.67 -16.10 3.59
CA GLY A 110 -9.20 -17.41 3.15
C GLY A 110 -8.69 -17.46 1.70
N TYR A 111 -8.39 -16.31 1.08
CA TYR A 111 -7.78 -16.27 -0.26
C TYR A 111 -6.37 -16.91 -0.29
N VAL A 112 -5.74 -17.08 0.87
CA VAL A 112 -4.41 -17.69 1.02
C VAL A 112 -4.32 -18.44 2.36
N PRO A 113 -3.53 -19.53 2.47
CA PRO A 113 -3.25 -20.18 3.73
C PRO A 113 -2.68 -19.24 4.78
N TRP A 114 -3.15 -19.38 6.02
CA TRP A 114 -2.76 -18.53 7.15
C TRP A 114 -1.23 -18.35 7.31
N PRO A 115 -0.39 -19.41 7.25
CA PRO A 115 1.06 -19.24 7.40
C PRO A 115 1.68 -18.33 6.33
N ILE A 116 1.21 -18.44 5.08
CA ILE A 116 1.70 -17.63 3.95
C ILE A 116 1.24 -16.18 4.14
N GLY A 117 -0.03 -15.97 4.51
CA GLY A 117 -0.56 -14.65 4.82
C GLY A 117 0.23 -13.94 5.91
N MET A 118 0.54 -14.64 7.01
CA MET A 118 1.34 -14.08 8.10
C MET A 118 2.76 -13.74 7.68
N LEU A 119 3.40 -14.57 6.85
CA LEU A 119 4.69 -14.22 6.26
C LEU A 119 4.57 -12.97 5.37
N ALA A 120 3.49 -12.81 4.60
CA ALA A 120 3.27 -11.59 3.81
C ALA A 120 3.23 -10.33 4.70
N VAL A 121 2.47 -10.40 5.79
CA VAL A 121 2.39 -9.32 6.80
C VAL A 121 3.77 -8.98 7.37
N VAL A 122 4.52 -9.99 7.80
CA VAL A 122 5.88 -9.81 8.35
C VAL A 122 6.79 -9.14 7.32
N GLY A 123 6.81 -9.63 6.08
CA GLY A 123 7.66 -9.08 5.03
C GLY A 123 7.35 -7.61 4.71
N VAL A 124 6.06 -7.26 4.62
CA VAL A 124 5.60 -5.89 4.34
C VAL A 124 5.97 -4.93 5.47
N LEU A 125 5.78 -5.35 6.73
CA LEU A 125 6.16 -4.54 7.89
C LEU A 125 7.68 -4.39 8.02
N LEU A 126 8.45 -5.47 7.81
CA LEU A 126 9.93 -5.42 7.82
C LEU A 126 10.48 -4.47 6.77
N THR A 127 9.92 -4.50 5.55
CA THR A 127 10.31 -3.58 4.47
C THR A 127 10.14 -2.12 4.89
N SER A 128 9.03 -1.80 5.54
CA SER A 128 8.74 -0.45 6.02
C SER A 128 9.63 -0.07 7.20
N TYR A 129 9.79 -0.96 8.17
CA TYR A 129 10.61 -0.76 9.37
C TYR A 129 12.08 -0.46 9.03
N ILE A 130 12.71 -1.28 8.19
CA ILE A 130 14.11 -1.07 7.80
C ILE A 130 14.27 0.25 7.04
N GLY A 131 13.28 0.63 6.23
CA GLY A 131 13.29 1.91 5.53
C GLY A 131 13.22 3.12 6.47
N THR A 132 12.43 3.04 7.54
CA THR A 132 12.37 4.09 8.58
C THR A 132 13.60 4.07 9.49
N GLU A 133 14.15 2.90 9.77
CA GLU A 133 15.37 2.75 10.59
C GLU A 133 16.58 3.38 9.88
N ALA A 134 16.70 3.20 8.56
CA ALA A 134 17.71 3.88 7.74
C ALA A 134 17.65 5.41 7.91
N GLN A 135 16.43 5.96 7.94
CA GLN A 135 16.20 7.39 8.14
C GLN A 135 16.59 7.84 9.56
N ALA A 136 16.29 7.02 10.58
CA ALA A 136 16.69 7.28 11.97
C ALA A 136 18.22 7.26 12.16
N LEU A 137 18.92 6.41 11.40
CA LEU A 137 20.38 6.33 11.37
C LEU A 137 21.04 7.39 10.48
N SER A 138 20.30 8.43 10.06
CA SER A 138 20.79 9.54 9.23
C SER A 138 21.31 9.16 7.83
N LEU A 139 20.96 7.98 7.32
CA LEU A 139 21.27 7.57 5.95
C LEU A 139 20.23 8.08 4.93
N GLY A 140 19.20 8.79 5.40
CA GLY A 140 18.04 9.13 4.61
C GLY A 140 17.13 7.92 4.38
N ARG A 141 15.98 8.16 3.72
CA ARG A 141 15.02 7.09 3.46
C ARG A 141 15.36 6.35 2.18
N TYR A 142 15.65 5.06 2.30
CA TYR A 142 15.92 4.19 1.17
C TYR A 142 14.62 3.54 0.66
N TYR A 143 14.15 3.98 -0.50
CA TYR A 143 12.94 3.46 -1.15
C TYR A 143 13.21 2.26 -2.07
N GLY A 144 14.48 1.95 -2.37
CA GLY A 144 14.85 0.87 -3.26
C GLY A 144 14.37 -0.51 -2.79
N GLY A 145 14.29 -1.44 -3.73
CA GLY A 145 13.73 -2.77 -3.50
C GLY A 145 13.23 -3.44 -4.77
N MET A 146 12.79 -4.68 -4.63
CA MET A 146 12.10 -5.41 -5.71
C MET A 146 10.70 -4.85 -5.94
N MET A 147 9.98 -4.48 -4.87
CA MET A 147 8.59 -4.03 -4.95
C MET A 147 8.29 -2.97 -3.89
N GLY A 148 7.83 -1.80 -4.33
CA GLY A 148 7.38 -0.70 -3.47
C GLY A 148 5.94 -0.88 -2.99
N ARG A 149 5.46 0.08 -2.18
CA ARG A 149 4.06 0.10 -1.71
C ARG A 149 3.07 0.30 -2.87
N ALA A 150 3.32 1.25 -3.75
CA ALA A 150 2.46 1.52 -4.90
C ALA A 150 2.35 0.29 -5.84
N ASP A 151 3.46 -0.43 -6.07
CA ASP A 151 3.49 -1.65 -6.86
C ASP A 151 2.58 -2.72 -6.24
N ARG A 152 2.68 -2.92 -4.92
CA ARG A 152 1.85 -3.86 -4.15
C ARG A 152 0.36 -3.55 -4.29
N LEU A 153 -0.03 -2.30 -4.01
CA LEU A 153 -1.44 -1.90 -4.05
C LEU A 153 -2.02 -1.99 -5.46
N THR A 154 -1.21 -1.70 -6.48
CA THR A 154 -1.60 -1.86 -7.89
C THR A 154 -1.80 -3.33 -8.24
N LEU A 155 -0.89 -4.22 -7.83
CA LEU A 155 -1.05 -5.67 -8.06
C LEU A 155 -2.28 -6.22 -7.35
N ILE A 156 -2.53 -5.81 -6.10
CA ILE A 156 -3.73 -6.20 -5.36
C ILE A 156 -4.97 -5.71 -6.11
N PHE A 157 -5.02 -4.44 -6.53
CA PHE A 157 -6.16 -3.89 -7.28
C PHE A 157 -6.46 -4.69 -8.56
N LEU A 158 -5.43 -4.93 -9.38
CA LEU A 158 -5.59 -5.68 -10.63
C LEU A 158 -6.01 -7.13 -10.37
N ALA A 159 -5.44 -7.78 -9.36
CA ALA A 159 -5.80 -9.14 -8.98
C ALA A 159 -7.21 -9.24 -8.42
N THR A 160 -7.69 -8.21 -7.72
CA THR A 160 -9.07 -8.14 -7.25
C THR A 160 -10.05 -8.11 -8.41
N LEU A 161 -9.80 -7.26 -9.42
CA LEU A 161 -10.63 -7.22 -10.63
C LEU A 161 -10.53 -8.54 -11.41
N ALA A 162 -9.33 -9.09 -11.56
CA ALA A 162 -9.14 -10.38 -12.24
C ALA A 162 -9.86 -11.52 -11.52
N CYS A 163 -9.80 -11.56 -10.18
CA CYS A 163 -10.49 -12.56 -9.36
C CYS A 163 -12.02 -12.39 -9.40
N ALA A 164 -12.52 -11.15 -9.54
CA ALA A 164 -13.95 -10.88 -9.69
C ALA A 164 -14.49 -11.37 -11.06
N LEU A 165 -13.67 -11.29 -12.11
CA LEU A 165 -14.01 -11.77 -13.45
C LEU A 165 -13.75 -13.28 -13.64
N TYR A 166 -12.75 -13.81 -12.95
CA TYR A 166 -12.34 -15.20 -13.01
C TYR A 166 -12.21 -15.78 -11.58
N PRO A 167 -13.32 -16.21 -10.97
CA PRO A 167 -13.37 -16.65 -9.57
C PRO A 167 -12.91 -18.11 -9.37
N TYR A 168 -12.02 -18.59 -10.24
CA TYR A 168 -11.51 -19.96 -10.18
C TYR A 168 -10.08 -19.98 -9.63
N SER A 169 -9.72 -21.09 -9.00
CA SER A 169 -8.37 -21.30 -8.48
C SER A 169 -7.43 -21.83 -9.55
N ILE A 170 -6.19 -21.36 -9.54
CA ILE A 170 -5.08 -21.84 -10.34
C ILE A 170 -4.13 -22.54 -9.37
N GLU A 171 -3.91 -23.85 -9.55
CA GLU A 171 -3.02 -24.63 -8.66
C GLU A 171 -3.37 -24.50 -7.16
N GLY A 172 -4.67 -24.47 -6.86
CA GLY A 172 -5.17 -24.42 -5.48
C GLY A 172 -5.29 -23.03 -4.85
N LEU A 173 -4.90 -21.95 -5.55
CA LEU A 173 -5.12 -20.57 -5.08
C LEU A 173 -5.83 -19.70 -6.13
N PRO A 174 -6.75 -18.81 -5.70
CA PRO A 174 -7.27 -17.77 -6.58
C PRO A 174 -6.17 -16.76 -6.96
N ILE A 175 -6.41 -15.99 -8.03
CA ILE A 175 -5.45 -14.98 -8.52
C ILE A 175 -5.02 -14.02 -7.40
N LEU A 176 -5.96 -13.59 -6.55
CA LEU A 176 -5.68 -12.71 -5.42
C LEU A 176 -4.76 -13.39 -4.38
N GLY A 177 -4.93 -14.69 -4.15
CA GLY A 177 -4.04 -15.48 -3.28
C GLY A 177 -2.61 -15.56 -3.82
N TRP A 178 -2.45 -15.75 -5.14
CA TRP A 178 -1.14 -15.70 -5.79
C TRP A 178 -0.45 -14.34 -5.64
N VAL A 179 -1.19 -13.24 -5.71
CA VAL A 179 -0.62 -11.90 -5.45
C VAL A 179 -0.17 -11.74 -4.00
N VAL A 180 -0.84 -12.37 -3.02
CA VAL A 180 -0.33 -12.39 -1.64
C VAL A 180 0.97 -13.19 -1.54
N VAL A 181 1.09 -14.32 -2.26
CA VAL A 181 2.36 -15.09 -2.34
C VAL A 181 3.48 -14.25 -2.95
N VAL A 182 3.22 -13.57 -4.07
CA VAL A 182 4.19 -12.67 -4.71
C VAL A 182 4.58 -11.55 -3.75
N THR A 183 3.62 -10.95 -3.06
CA THR A 183 3.84 -9.91 -2.05
C THR A 183 4.71 -10.40 -0.92
N MET A 184 4.46 -11.61 -0.42
CA MET A 184 5.30 -12.24 0.61
C MET A 184 6.74 -12.40 0.14
N LEU A 185 6.97 -12.98 -1.03
CA LEU A 185 8.34 -13.22 -1.54
C LEU A 185 9.06 -11.89 -1.78
N SER A 186 8.43 -10.98 -2.53
CA SER A 186 9.04 -9.72 -2.93
C SER A 186 9.33 -8.79 -1.75
N SER A 187 8.49 -8.82 -0.71
CA SER A 187 8.71 -8.00 0.49
C SER A 187 9.87 -8.54 1.34
N HIS A 188 10.05 -9.86 1.45
CA HIS A 188 11.24 -10.40 2.15
C HIS A 188 12.52 -10.15 1.37
N ILE A 189 12.50 -10.33 0.05
CA ILE A 189 13.63 -9.99 -0.82
C ILE A 189 13.97 -8.50 -0.66
N THR A 190 12.96 -7.63 -0.68
CA THR A 190 13.15 -6.19 -0.48
C THR A 190 13.70 -5.87 0.90
N ALA A 191 13.18 -6.48 1.97
CA ALA A 191 13.71 -6.29 3.32
C ALA A 191 15.20 -6.65 3.42
N LEU A 192 15.62 -7.77 2.82
CA LEU A 192 17.04 -8.17 2.76
C LEU A 192 17.89 -7.20 1.92
N GLN A 193 17.36 -6.71 0.80
CA GLN A 193 18.05 -5.71 -0.02
C GLN A 193 18.25 -4.41 0.76
N ARG A 194 17.22 -3.92 1.46
CA ARG A 194 17.29 -2.73 2.29
C ARG A 194 18.24 -2.92 3.46
N PHE A 195 18.21 -4.07 4.13
CA PHE A 195 19.14 -4.41 5.20
C PHE A 195 20.59 -4.35 4.71
N ASN A 196 20.90 -5.04 3.60
CA ASN A 196 22.24 -5.05 3.03
C ASN A 196 22.71 -3.65 2.60
N HIS A 197 21.80 -2.83 2.08
CA HIS A 197 22.10 -1.45 1.74
C HIS A 197 22.46 -0.63 2.99
N VAL A 198 21.60 -0.66 4.02
CA VAL A 198 21.84 0.06 5.28
C VAL A 198 23.15 -0.40 5.92
N TRP A 199 23.34 -1.71 6.08
CA TRP A 199 24.53 -2.29 6.73
C TRP A 199 25.84 -1.86 6.08
N LYS A 200 25.89 -1.79 4.74
CA LYS A 200 27.10 -1.39 4.00
C LYS A 200 27.39 0.11 4.07
N ASN A 201 26.38 0.94 4.34
CA ASN A 201 26.52 2.39 4.35
C ASN A 201 26.58 2.97 5.77
N LEU A 202 26.49 2.12 6.81
CA LEU A 202 26.75 2.55 8.18
C LEU A 202 28.23 2.86 8.38
N PRO A 203 28.55 3.94 9.12
CA PRO A 203 29.92 4.34 9.41
C PRO A 203 30.66 3.37 10.34
#